data_AF-A0A2P7YXF0-F1
#
_entry.id   AF-A0A2P7YXF0-F1
#
_cell.length_a   1.000
_cell.length_b   1.000
_cell.length_c   1.000
_cell.angle_alpha   90.00
_cell.angle_beta   90.00
_cell.angle_gamma   90.00
#
_symmetry.space_group_name_H-M   'P 1'
#
loop_
_entity.id
_entity.type
_entity.pdbx_description
1 polymer ?
#
loop_
_entity_poly.entity_id
_entity_poly.type
_entity_poly.pdbx_seq_one_letter_code
_entity_poly.pdbx_strand_id
1 'polypeptide(L)'
;MNKRDTFYYWYFVIHIPVTLVMDLTIVIPSEWQPAWQKALLAFHINTNKDFLLRELPLWLKISGAFELFVQLPIFFIAARALLRQCQKVYVLMTVYGFNAFFTTFLCLAYAWRDGPAHGLTNGELTNLLALYTPYFLIPLFMMVDCGVRTTRLIGKAKTD
;
A
#
# COMPACT_ATOMS: atom_id res chain seq x y z
N MET A 1 2.06 16.11 17.37
CA MET A 1 2.29 14.69 17.01
C MET A 1 3.73 14.30 17.32
N ASN A 2 3.98 13.04 17.69
CA ASN A 2 5.35 12.51 17.80
C ASN A 2 5.93 12.23 16.40
N LYS A 3 7.25 12.02 16.28
CA LYS A 3 7.94 11.84 15.00
C LYS A 3 7.35 10.70 14.14
N ARG A 4 6.98 9.56 14.77
CA ARG A 4 6.38 8.40 14.07
C ARG A 4 4.98 8.73 13.54
N ASP A 5 4.14 9.35 14.36
CA ASP A 5 2.79 9.75 13.98
C ASP A 5 2.82 10.80 12.84
N THR A 6 3.81 11.70 12.85
CA THR A 6 4.05 12.65 11.73
C THR A 6 4.43 11.93 10.44
N PHE A 7 5.30 10.92 10.52
CA PHE A 7 5.64 10.11 9.36
C PHE A 7 4.41 9.37 8.80
N TYR A 8 3.62 8.71 9.66
CA TYR A 8 2.40 8.02 9.23
C TYR A 8 1.35 8.96 8.65
N TYR A 9 1.23 10.17 9.21
CA TYR A 9 0.32 11.18 8.69
C TYR A 9 0.67 11.53 7.24
N TRP A 10 1.92 11.89 6.96
CA TRP A 10 2.36 12.23 5.61
C TRP A 10 2.29 11.03 4.66
N TYR A 11 2.59 9.84 5.16
CA TYR A 11 2.41 8.60 4.42
C TYR A 11 0.96 8.48 3.92
N PHE A 12 -0.05 8.60 4.79
CA PHE A 12 -1.46 8.51 4.36
C PHE A 12 -1.88 9.65 3.44
N VAL A 13 -1.43 10.89 3.71
CA VAL A 13 -1.74 12.05 2.89
C VAL A 13 -1.21 11.88 1.46
N ILE A 14 0.00 11.35 1.30
CA ILE A 14 0.59 11.08 -0.02
C ILE A 14 -0.07 9.88 -0.70
N HIS A 15 -0.47 8.85 0.06
CA HIS A 15 -1.13 7.68 -0.51
C HIS A 15 -2.51 7.98 -1.08
N ILE A 16 -3.26 8.94 -0.54
CA ILE A 16 -4.57 9.32 -1.09
C ILE A 16 -4.53 9.67 -2.58
N PRO A 17 -3.75 10.67 -3.05
CA PRO A 17 -3.68 10.98 -4.47
C PRO A 17 -3.01 9.86 -5.28
N VAL A 18 -2.03 9.14 -4.71
CA VAL A 18 -1.41 8.01 -5.39
C VAL A 18 -2.44 6.92 -5.68
N THR A 19 -3.24 6.51 -4.70
CA THR A 19 -4.29 5.49 -4.89
C THR A 19 -5.37 5.95 -5.86
N LEU A 20 -5.77 7.21 -5.83
CA LEU A 20 -6.76 7.75 -6.77
C LEU A 20 -6.23 7.84 -8.21
N VAL A 21 -4.92 7.97 -8.40
CA VAL A 21 -4.30 8.15 -9.72
C VAL A 21 -3.73 6.85 -10.28
N MET A 22 -3.02 6.08 -9.48
CA MET A 22 -2.35 4.84 -9.89
C MET A 22 -3.22 3.64 -9.61
N ASP A 23 -3.56 3.38 -8.35
CA ASP A 23 -4.19 2.11 -7.96
C ASP A 23 -5.65 2.01 -8.43
N LEU A 24 -6.31 3.14 -8.64
CA LEU A 24 -7.61 3.21 -9.29
C LEU A 24 -7.63 2.52 -10.66
N THR A 25 -6.51 2.53 -11.38
CA THR A 25 -6.38 1.88 -12.71
C THR A 25 -6.45 0.36 -12.66
N ILE A 26 -6.19 -0.25 -11.50
CA ILE A 26 -6.29 -1.70 -11.28
C ILE A 26 -7.76 -2.13 -11.33
N VAL A 27 -8.68 -1.25 -10.89
CA VAL A 27 -10.11 -1.55 -10.71
C VAL A 27 -10.92 -1.00 -11.87
N ILE A 28 -10.63 0.22 -12.33
CA ILE A 28 -11.40 0.88 -13.39
C ILE A 28 -10.96 0.37 -14.76
N PRO A 29 -11.88 -0.08 -15.63
CA PRO A 29 -11.58 -0.46 -17.00
C PRO A 29 -10.91 0.67 -17.78
N SER A 30 -10.01 0.32 -18.71
CA SER A 30 -9.24 1.30 -19.48
C SER A 30 -10.14 2.31 -20.21
N GLU A 31 -11.32 1.92 -20.67
CA GLU A 31 -12.28 2.77 -21.39
C GLU A 31 -12.69 4.02 -20.59
N TRP A 32 -12.66 3.95 -19.25
CA TRP A 32 -13.09 5.04 -18.37
C TRP A 32 -11.92 5.82 -17.77
N GLN A 33 -10.68 5.42 -18.07
CA GLN A 33 -9.48 6.12 -17.61
C GLN A 33 -9.15 7.29 -18.55
N PRO A 34 -8.85 8.49 -18.03
CA PRO A 34 -8.32 9.60 -18.82
C PRO A 34 -7.01 9.25 -19.54
N ALA A 35 -6.77 9.89 -20.69
CA ALA A 35 -5.57 9.63 -21.50
C ALA A 35 -4.25 9.85 -20.74
N TRP A 36 -4.18 10.88 -19.89
CA TRP A 36 -2.99 11.17 -19.09
C TRP A 36 -2.72 10.08 -18.04
N GLN A 37 -3.76 9.48 -17.47
CA GLN A 37 -3.66 8.41 -16.48
C GLN A 37 -3.13 7.13 -17.15
N LYS A 38 -3.63 6.81 -18.34
CA LYS A 38 -3.10 5.71 -19.16
C LYS A 38 -1.65 5.91 -19.54
N ALA A 39 -1.28 7.12 -19.94
CA ALA A 39 0.10 7.45 -20.29
C ALA A 39 1.04 7.26 -19.08
N LEU A 40 0.60 7.69 -17.89
CA LEU A 40 1.33 7.50 -16.65
C LEU A 40 1.47 6.02 -16.28
N LEU A 41 0.38 5.24 -16.37
CA LEU A 41 0.41 3.79 -16.13
C LEU A 41 1.33 3.08 -17.14
N ALA A 42 1.24 3.42 -18.42
CA ALA A 42 2.09 2.85 -19.45
C ALA A 42 3.57 3.21 -19.21
N PHE A 43 3.86 4.45 -18.82
CA PHE A 43 5.21 4.86 -18.42
C PHE A 43 5.71 4.02 -17.24
N HIS A 44 4.88 3.81 -16.23
CA HIS A 44 5.23 3.02 -15.05
C HIS A 44 5.52 1.55 -15.41
N ILE A 45 4.62 0.91 -16.16
CA ILE A 45 4.77 -0.49 -16.62
C ILE A 45 6.02 -0.65 -17.50
N ASN A 46 6.26 0.27 -18.42
CA ASN A 46 7.36 0.16 -19.38
C ASN A 46 8.72 0.42 -18.71
N THR A 47 8.79 1.41 -17.82
CA THR A 47 10.01 1.77 -17.08
C THR A 47 10.43 0.64 -16.13
N ASN A 48 9.47 0.04 -15.42
CA ASN A 48 9.75 -0.95 -14.37
C ASN A 48 9.61 -2.41 -14.83
N LYS A 49 9.21 -2.65 -16.09
CA LYS A 49 8.86 -3.98 -16.61
C LYS A 49 7.84 -4.71 -15.75
N ASP A 50 6.88 -3.96 -15.20
CA ASP A 50 5.88 -4.48 -14.29
C ASP A 50 4.82 -5.29 -15.04
N PHE A 51 5.00 -6.61 -15.07
CA PHE A 51 4.05 -7.52 -15.70
C PHE A 51 2.76 -7.68 -14.89
N LEU A 52 2.80 -7.49 -13.57
CA LEU A 52 1.63 -7.62 -12.70
C LEU A 52 0.58 -6.56 -13.04
N LEU A 53 1.02 -5.32 -13.25
CA LEU A 53 0.16 -4.22 -13.66
C LEU A 53 -0.25 -4.30 -15.15
N ARG A 54 0.46 -5.09 -15.96
CA ARG A 54 0.07 -5.37 -17.36
C ARG A 54 -1.05 -6.40 -17.44
N GLU A 55 -0.92 -7.50 -16.72
CA GLU A 55 -1.83 -8.65 -16.82
C GLU A 55 -3.03 -8.52 -15.89
N LEU A 56 -2.87 -7.78 -14.78
CA LEU A 56 -3.89 -7.56 -13.75
C LEU A 56 -4.62 -8.87 -13.37
N PRO A 57 -3.90 -9.84 -12.78
CA PRO A 57 -4.50 -11.10 -12.36
C PRO A 57 -5.64 -10.86 -11.36
N LEU A 58 -6.60 -11.79 -11.30
CA LEU A 58 -7.82 -11.61 -10.52
C LEU A 58 -7.54 -11.25 -9.04
N TRP A 59 -6.55 -11.87 -8.42
CA TRP A 59 -6.18 -11.57 -7.03
C TRP A 59 -5.70 -10.12 -6.85
N LEU A 60 -5.02 -9.56 -7.85
CA LEU A 60 -4.54 -8.17 -7.82
C LEU A 60 -5.69 -7.20 -8.03
N LYS A 61 -6.64 -7.52 -8.92
CA LYS A 61 -7.89 -6.76 -9.08
C LYS A 61 -8.71 -6.71 -7.79
N ILE A 62 -8.85 -7.85 -7.13
CA ILE A 62 -9.54 -7.93 -5.82
C ILE A 62 -8.78 -7.11 -4.77
N SER A 63 -7.44 -7.21 -4.75
CA SER A 63 -6.60 -6.44 -3.81
C SER A 63 -6.74 -4.93 -4.05
N GLY A 64 -6.71 -4.47 -5.31
CA GLY A 64 -6.93 -3.07 -5.68
C GLY A 64 -8.34 -2.59 -5.36
N ALA A 65 -9.36 -3.43 -5.51
CA ALA A 65 -10.72 -3.09 -5.09
C ALA A 65 -10.78 -2.93 -3.55
N PHE A 66 -10.15 -3.82 -2.80
CA PHE A 66 -10.06 -3.69 -1.35
C PHE A 66 -9.29 -2.44 -0.93
N GLU A 67 -8.24 -2.08 -1.66
CA GLU A 67 -7.52 -0.83 -1.46
C GLU A 67 -8.44 0.38 -1.65
N LEU A 68 -9.17 0.43 -2.77
CA LEU A 68 -10.04 1.55 -3.08
C LEU A 68 -11.23 1.70 -2.12
N PHE A 69 -11.87 0.59 -1.74
CA PHE A 69 -13.10 0.63 -0.94
C PHE A 69 -12.86 0.53 0.57
N VAL A 70 -11.73 -0.02 1.01
CA VAL A 70 -11.42 -0.20 2.43
C VAL A 70 -10.22 0.63 2.85
N GLN A 71 -9.09 0.52 2.16
CA GLN A 71 -7.88 1.23 2.59
C GLN A 71 -7.99 2.75 2.37
N LEU A 72 -8.53 3.22 1.24
CA LEU A 72 -8.64 4.63 0.95
C LEU A 72 -9.49 5.39 2.00
N PRO A 73 -10.69 4.92 2.43
CA PRO A 73 -11.39 5.50 3.58
C PRO A 73 -10.55 5.51 4.86
N ILE A 74 -9.78 4.44 5.11
CA ILE A 74 -8.87 4.38 6.25
C ILE A 74 -7.79 5.46 6.17
N PHE A 75 -7.29 5.82 4.97
CA PHE A 75 -6.28 6.88 4.82
C PHE A 75 -6.81 8.22 5.31
N PHE A 76 -8.03 8.58 4.93
CA PHE A 76 -8.68 9.81 5.41
C PHE A 76 -8.93 9.78 6.91
N ILE A 77 -9.43 8.65 7.45
CA ILE A 77 -9.70 8.50 8.89
C ILE A 77 -8.39 8.59 9.67
N ALA A 78 -7.35 7.89 9.24
CA ALA A 78 -6.05 7.85 9.87
C ALA A 78 -5.37 9.22 9.85
N ALA A 79 -5.33 9.89 8.70
CA ALA A 79 -4.77 11.24 8.59
C ALA A 79 -5.48 12.22 9.54
N ARG A 80 -6.82 12.20 9.57
CA ARG A 80 -7.62 13.07 10.47
C ARG A 80 -7.42 12.73 11.94
N ALA A 81 -7.38 11.46 12.30
CA ALA A 81 -7.21 11.02 13.68
C ALA A 81 -5.80 11.33 14.21
N LEU A 82 -4.76 11.18 13.38
CA LEU A 82 -3.40 11.53 13.73
C LEU A 82 -3.26 13.04 13.99
N LEU A 83 -3.86 13.89 13.16
CA LEU A 83 -3.93 15.35 13.39
C LEU A 83 -4.59 15.70 14.73
N ARG A 84 -5.64 14.97 15.10
CA ARG A 84 -6.34 15.12 16.38
C ARG A 84 -5.67 14.38 17.55
N GLN A 85 -4.51 13.75 17.32
CA GLN A 85 -3.80 12.94 18.29
C GLN A 85 -4.64 11.82 18.94
N CYS A 86 -5.62 11.27 18.20
CA CYS A 86 -6.51 10.23 18.69
C CYS A 86 -5.83 8.86 18.64
N GLN A 87 -5.49 8.31 19.80
CA GLN A 87 -4.75 7.05 19.92
C GLN A 87 -5.56 5.81 19.52
N LYS A 88 -6.89 5.89 19.49
CA LYS A 88 -7.77 4.78 19.09
C LYS A 88 -7.50 4.31 17.65
N VAL A 89 -6.93 5.19 16.82
CA VAL A 89 -6.65 4.87 15.42
C VAL A 89 -5.53 3.85 15.23
N TYR A 90 -4.70 3.59 16.25
CA TYR A 90 -3.63 2.59 16.15
C TYR A 90 -4.16 1.18 15.88
N VAL A 91 -5.36 0.84 16.37
CA VAL A 91 -6.03 -0.44 16.04
C VAL A 91 -6.27 -0.53 14.54
N LEU A 92 -6.87 0.51 13.97
CA LEU A 92 -7.19 0.57 12.54
C LEU A 92 -5.93 0.58 11.67
N MET A 93 -4.90 1.34 12.07
CA MET A 93 -3.60 1.37 11.40
C MET A 93 -2.88 0.01 11.44
N THR A 94 -3.09 -0.78 12.49
CA THR A 94 -2.54 -2.14 12.57
C THR A 94 -3.16 -3.07 11.55
N VAL A 95 -4.50 -3.07 11.44
CA VAL A 95 -5.23 -3.87 10.45
C VAL A 95 -4.90 -3.42 9.03
N TYR A 96 -4.84 -2.11 8.80
CA TYR A 96 -4.38 -1.55 7.53
C TYR A 96 -2.96 -2.01 7.20
N GLY A 97 -2.02 -1.86 8.14
CA GLY A 97 -0.63 -2.25 7.95
C GLY A 97 -0.51 -3.73 7.58
N PHE A 98 -1.29 -4.60 8.23
CA PHE A 98 -1.38 -6.01 7.88
C PHE A 98 -1.79 -6.23 6.43
N ASN A 99 -2.92 -5.64 6.04
CA ASN A 99 -3.46 -5.86 4.70
C ASN A 99 -2.50 -5.35 3.61
N ALA A 100 -2.00 -4.12 3.76
CA ALA A 100 -1.11 -3.51 2.79
C ALA A 100 0.22 -4.26 2.65
N PHE A 101 0.87 -4.66 3.76
CA PHE A 101 2.10 -5.46 3.63
C PHE A 101 1.80 -6.80 2.95
N PHE A 102 0.67 -7.44 3.27
CA PHE A 102 0.36 -8.78 2.76
C PHE A 102 0.08 -8.75 1.25
N THR A 103 -0.70 -7.78 0.76
CA THR A 103 -0.95 -7.62 -0.68
C THR A 103 0.35 -7.34 -1.44
N THR A 104 1.23 -6.50 -0.90
CA THR A 104 2.53 -6.23 -1.53
C THR A 104 3.49 -7.42 -1.43
N PHE A 105 3.41 -8.21 -0.36
CA PHE A 105 4.17 -9.45 -0.24
C PHE A 105 3.80 -10.43 -1.36
N LEU A 106 2.52 -10.53 -1.72
CA LEU A 106 2.11 -11.31 -2.90
C LEU A 106 2.78 -10.78 -4.16
N CYS A 107 2.76 -9.46 -4.42
CA CYS A 107 3.44 -8.87 -5.56
C CYS A 107 4.93 -9.22 -5.59
N LEU A 108 5.64 -9.12 -4.46
CA LEU A 108 7.05 -9.50 -4.33
C LEU A 108 7.27 -10.98 -4.63
N ALA A 109 6.43 -11.86 -4.11
CA ALA A 109 6.53 -13.30 -4.31
C ALA A 109 6.33 -13.68 -5.79
N TYR A 110 5.32 -13.11 -6.44
CA TYR A 110 5.06 -13.31 -7.88
C TYR A 110 6.18 -12.70 -8.73
N ALA A 111 6.65 -11.49 -8.42
CA ALA A 111 7.76 -10.87 -9.13
C ALA A 111 9.02 -11.72 -9.05
N TRP A 112 9.38 -12.21 -7.86
CA TRP A 112 10.52 -13.10 -7.65
C TRP A 112 10.41 -14.42 -8.41
N ARG A 113 9.24 -15.06 -8.33
CA ARG A 113 8.99 -16.39 -8.91
C ARG A 113 8.87 -16.35 -10.42
N ASP A 114 8.03 -15.45 -10.94
CA ASP A 114 7.59 -15.47 -12.33
C ASP A 114 8.28 -14.39 -13.19
N GLY A 115 9.04 -13.46 -12.58
CA GLY A 115 9.78 -12.43 -13.29
C GLY A 115 10.64 -12.95 -14.46
N PRO A 116 11.47 -14.00 -14.27
CA PRO A 116 12.26 -14.58 -15.36
C PRO A 116 11.40 -15.15 -16.50
N ALA A 117 10.25 -15.75 -16.18
CA ALA A 117 9.32 -16.28 -17.18
C ALA A 117 8.67 -15.16 -18.02
N HIS A 118 8.56 -13.95 -17.46
CA HIS A 118 8.10 -12.75 -18.16
C HIS A 118 9.23 -11.98 -18.85
N GLY A 119 10.43 -12.57 -18.95
CA GLY A 119 11.56 -12.02 -19.69
C GLY A 119 12.34 -10.93 -18.96
N LEU A 120 12.20 -10.81 -17.64
CA LEU A 120 12.99 -9.85 -16.85
C LEU A 120 14.43 -10.36 -16.70
N THR A 121 15.39 -9.48 -16.99
CA THR A 121 16.79 -9.69 -16.60
C THR A 121 16.96 -9.62 -15.08
N ASN A 122 18.08 -10.12 -14.54
CA ASN A 122 18.37 -10.04 -13.11
C ASN A 122 18.36 -8.59 -12.58
N GLY A 123 18.80 -7.62 -13.40
CA GLY A 123 18.78 -6.20 -13.06
C GLY A 123 17.36 -5.64 -13.02
N GLU A 124 16.53 -5.93 -14.02
CA GLU A 124 15.13 -5.49 -14.06
C GLU A 124 14.30 -6.14 -12.96
N LEU A 125 14.54 -7.42 -12.65
CA LEU A 125 13.92 -8.10 -11.52
C LEU A 125 14.28 -7.42 -10.20
N THR A 126 15.57 -7.11 -9.99
CA THR A 126 16.01 -6.41 -8.78
C THR A 126 15.37 -5.03 -8.68
N ASN A 127 15.25 -4.31 -9.79
CA ASN A 127 14.58 -3.01 -9.83
C ASN A 127 13.08 -3.13 -9.45
N LEU A 128 12.38 -4.12 -10.02
CA LEU A 128 10.97 -4.35 -9.71
C LEU A 128 10.77 -4.72 -8.22
N LEU A 129 11.63 -5.56 -7.67
CA LEU A 129 11.58 -5.90 -6.24
C LEU A 129 11.88 -4.68 -5.36
N ALA A 130 12.87 -3.87 -5.74
CA ALA A 130 13.20 -2.64 -5.04
C ALA A 130 12.05 -1.63 -5.07
N LEU A 131 11.29 -1.56 -6.18
CA LEU A 131 10.10 -0.72 -6.31
C LEU A 131 9.00 -1.12 -5.30
N TYR A 132 8.72 -2.42 -5.15
CA TYR A 132 7.69 -2.91 -4.23
C TYR A 132 8.12 -2.90 -2.76
N THR A 133 9.42 -2.97 -2.49
CA THR A 133 9.97 -3.13 -1.12
C THR A 133 9.51 -2.04 -0.13
N PRO A 134 9.49 -0.73 -0.46
CA PRO A 134 8.98 0.30 0.45
C PRO A 134 7.52 0.10 0.85
N TYR A 135 6.68 -0.31 -0.10
CA TYR A 135 5.26 -0.60 0.11
C TYR A 135 5.04 -1.88 0.94
N PHE A 136 6.06 -2.73 1.07
CA PHE A 136 6.06 -3.85 2.01
C PHE A 136 6.55 -3.42 3.39
N LEU A 137 7.71 -2.76 3.47
CA LEU A 137 8.39 -2.46 4.73
C LEU A 137 7.65 -1.40 5.56
N ILE A 138 7.13 -0.35 4.94
CA ILE A 138 6.47 0.74 5.67
C ILE A 138 5.18 0.25 6.35
N PRO A 139 4.25 -0.45 5.66
CA PRO A 139 3.08 -1.03 6.30
C PRO A 139 3.40 -2.09 7.34
N LEU A 140 4.43 -2.91 7.11
CA LEU A 140 4.89 -3.89 8.10
C LEU A 140 5.36 -3.21 9.38
N PHE A 141 6.19 -2.17 9.26
CA PHE A 141 6.64 -1.38 10.40
C PHE A 141 5.47 -0.71 11.12
N MET A 142 4.54 -0.11 10.37
CA MET A 142 3.33 0.51 10.92
C MET A 142 2.48 -0.50 11.69
N MET A 143 2.28 -1.71 11.14
CA MET A 143 1.55 -2.79 11.79
C MET A 143 2.16 -3.13 13.15
N VAL A 144 3.46 -3.37 13.20
CA VAL A 144 4.16 -3.76 14.44
C VAL A 144 4.14 -2.60 15.45
N ASP A 145 4.47 -1.38 15.03
CA ASP A 145 4.51 -0.22 15.92
C ASP A 145 3.14 0.10 16.53
N CYS A 146 2.11 0.20 15.69
CA CYS A 146 0.75 0.49 16.15
C CYS A 146 0.16 -0.66 16.97
N GLY A 147 0.45 -1.91 16.61
CA GLY A 147 0.03 -3.09 17.37
C GLY A 147 0.62 -3.08 18.78
N VAL A 148 1.94 -2.90 18.90
CA VAL A 148 2.62 -2.82 20.20
C VAL A 148 2.10 -1.66 21.05
N ARG A 149 1.89 -0.48 20.45
CA ARG A 149 1.37 0.69 21.17
C ARG A 149 -0.05 0.47 21.67
N THR A 150 -0.90 -0.15 20.85
CA THR A 150 -2.27 -0.51 21.23
C THR A 150 -2.26 -1.47 22.42
N THR A 151 -1.46 -2.54 22.37
CA THR A 151 -1.35 -3.51 23.48
C THR A 151 -0.86 -2.85 24.77
N ARG A 152 0.08 -1.90 24.70
CA ARG A 152 0.55 -1.15 25.87
C ARG A 152 -0.55 -0.27 26.48
N LEU A 153 -1.37 0.38 25.65
CA LEU A 153 -2.49 1.20 26.14
C LEU A 153 -3.56 0.34 26.82
N ILE A 154 -3.90 -0.82 26.25
CA ILE A 154 -4.83 -1.78 26.84
C ILE A 154 -4.28 -2.33 28.16
N GLY A 155 -2.98 -2.63 28.21
CA GLY A 155 -2.32 -3.12 29.42
C GLY A 155 -2.39 -2.13 30.59
N LYS A 156 -2.16 -0.84 30.33
CA LYS A 156 -2.26 0.22 31.36
C LYS A 156 -3.68 0.36 31.93
N ALA A 157 -4.70 0.30 31.08
CA ALA A 157 -6.09 0.42 31.52
C ALA A 157 -6.57 -0.75 32.40
N LYS A 158 -5.85 -1.89 32.42
CA LYS A 158 -6.16 -3.01 33.32
C LYS A 158 -5.51 -2.89 34.70
N THR A 159 -4.50 -2.02 34.84
CA THR A 159 -3.76 -1.80 36.10
C THR A 159 -4.27 -0.61 36.91
N ASP A 160 -5.20 0.17 36.33
CA ASP A 160 -5.96 1.25 36.98
C ASP A 160 -7.36 0.72 37.40
#